data_AF-A0A7R9JKC5-F1
#
_entry.id   AF-A0A7R9JKC5-F1
#
_cell.length_a   1.000
_cell.length_b   1.000
_cell.length_c   1.000
_cell.angle_alpha   90.00
_cell.angle_beta   90.00
_cell.angle_gamma   90.00
#
_symmetry.space_group_name_H-M   'P 1'
#
loop_
_entity.id
_entity.type
_entity.pdbx_description
1 polymer ?
#
loop_
_entity_poly.entity_id
_entity_poly.type
_entity_poly.pdbx_seq_one_letter_code
_entity_poly.pdbx_strand_id
1 'polypeptide(L)'
;FQDLRRDLQAVIGTRANFNIAQIENYGGETFLSEEVSIALLQESKLAFKRCQLLSRQSDLPGNAVQILESLLHYLMLEHVDYALDLGLQCVPIPETKTQPQIYFFDVVQQCNAIVHLLEKQFNDSLVPLVVSTPKHGDCLQKKKYLLEQIEMKLDTGLDR
;
A
#
# COMPACT_ATOMS: atom_id res chain seq x y z
N PHE A 1 40.72 -38.08 2.46
CA PHE A 1 39.46 -37.93 1.68
C PHE A 1 38.35 -37.17 2.42
N GLN A 2 38.39 -37.04 3.76
CA GLN A 2 37.37 -36.24 4.49
C GLN A 2 37.67 -34.73 4.50
N ASP A 3 38.95 -34.32 4.53
CA ASP A 3 39.31 -32.90 4.55
C ASP A 3 38.97 -32.17 3.24
N LEU A 4 39.10 -32.83 2.09
CA LEU A 4 38.74 -32.28 0.79
C LEU A 4 37.22 -32.01 0.64
N ARG A 5 36.36 -32.80 1.30
CA ARG A 5 34.90 -32.53 1.34
C ARG A 5 34.55 -31.34 2.23
N ARG A 6 35.33 -31.12 3.29
CA ARG A 6 35.14 -30.01 4.23
C ARG A 6 35.52 -28.67 3.58
N ASP A 7 36.60 -28.66 2.81
CA ASP A 7 37.00 -27.48 2.03
C ASP A 7 36.07 -27.21 0.85
N LEU A 8 35.52 -28.24 0.20
CA LEU A 8 34.49 -28.06 -0.83
C LEU A 8 33.18 -27.50 -0.25
N GLN A 9 32.75 -27.93 0.93
CA GLN A 9 31.57 -27.34 1.61
C GLN A 9 31.83 -25.90 2.07
N ALA A 10 33.05 -25.58 2.51
CA ALA A 10 33.42 -24.20 2.84
C ALA A 10 33.36 -23.30 1.60
N VAL A 11 33.94 -23.74 0.47
CA VAL A 11 33.94 -22.98 -0.80
C VAL A 11 32.56 -22.90 -1.44
N ILE A 12 31.72 -23.92 -1.31
CA ILE A 12 30.31 -23.89 -1.76
C ILE A 12 29.47 -22.98 -0.84
N GLY A 13 29.75 -22.92 0.46
CA GLY A 13 29.13 -21.97 1.39
C GLY A 13 29.53 -20.51 1.13
N THR A 14 30.76 -20.26 0.65
CA THR A 14 31.22 -18.92 0.26
C THR A 14 30.78 -18.52 -1.16
N ARG A 15 30.34 -19.48 -1.99
CA ARG A 15 29.90 -19.26 -3.38
C ARG A 15 28.42 -19.55 -3.63
N ALA A 16 27.66 -19.91 -2.59
CA ALA A 16 26.23 -19.72 -2.57
C ALA A 16 25.99 -18.22 -2.47
N ASN A 17 26.13 -17.59 -3.63
CA ASN A 17 25.64 -16.29 -4.00
C ASN A 17 24.13 -16.33 -3.75
N PHE A 18 23.72 -16.30 -2.48
CA PHE A 18 22.45 -15.71 -2.13
C PHE A 18 22.54 -14.34 -2.78
N ASN A 19 21.72 -14.13 -3.81
CA ASN A 19 21.24 -12.80 -4.10
C ASN A 19 20.51 -12.36 -2.83
N ILE A 20 21.27 -12.02 -1.78
CA ILE A 20 20.86 -11.05 -0.80
C ILE A 20 20.74 -9.82 -1.68
N ALA A 21 19.54 -9.65 -2.26
CA ALA A 21 19.11 -8.37 -2.79
C ALA A 21 19.62 -7.38 -1.74
N GLN A 22 20.53 -6.51 -2.13
CA GLN A 22 21.08 -5.52 -1.22
C GLN A 22 19.87 -4.95 -0.49
N ILE A 23 19.78 -5.18 0.82
CA ILE A 23 18.72 -4.60 1.62
C ILE A 23 19.07 -3.12 1.59
N GLU A 24 18.57 -2.43 0.57
CA GLU A 24 18.75 -1.01 0.38
C GLU A 24 17.94 -0.35 1.47
N ASN A 25 18.58 -0.12 2.60
CA ASN A 25 18.04 0.74 3.62
C ASN A 25 18.13 2.16 3.05
N TYR A 26 17.06 2.61 2.37
CA TYR A 26 16.87 3.94 1.80
C TYR A 26 16.87 5.04 2.88
N GLY A 27 17.87 5.05 3.76
CA GLY A 27 17.97 5.95 4.90
C GLY A 27 16.87 5.80 5.95
N GLY A 28 16.09 4.71 5.93
CA GLY A 28 14.89 4.56 6.76
C GLY A 28 13.66 5.31 6.23
N GLU A 29 13.66 5.72 4.97
CA GLU A 29 12.49 6.33 4.34
C GLU A 29 11.37 5.30 4.14
N THR A 30 10.15 5.66 4.53
CA THR A 30 8.96 4.81 4.37
C THR A 30 8.31 4.96 2.99
N PHE A 31 8.69 6.01 2.23
CA PHE A 31 8.05 6.45 0.99
C PHE A 31 6.54 6.76 1.10
N LEU A 32 5.96 6.67 2.30
CA LEU A 32 4.58 7.00 2.58
C LEU A 32 4.48 8.46 3.04
N SER A 33 4.15 9.34 2.10
CA SER A 33 3.86 10.74 2.41
C SER A 33 2.38 10.94 2.76
N GLU A 34 2.11 11.34 4.00
CA GLU A 34 0.77 11.77 4.43
C GLU A 34 0.34 13.06 3.71
N GLU A 35 1.27 13.99 3.44
CA GLU A 35 0.97 15.24 2.74
C GLU A 35 0.47 14.99 1.32
N VAL A 36 1.15 14.11 0.56
CA VAL A 36 0.72 13.71 -0.79
C VAL A 36 -0.65 13.04 -0.73
N SER A 37 -0.85 12.16 0.26
CA SER A 37 -2.12 11.46 0.45
C SER A 37 -3.26 12.43 0.74
N ILE A 38 -3.05 13.41 1.63
CA ILE A 38 -4.01 14.47 1.95
C ILE A 38 -4.30 15.31 0.70
N ALA A 39 -3.28 15.68 -0.09
CA ALA A 39 -3.48 16.46 -1.30
C ALA A 39 -4.34 15.72 -2.33
N LEU A 40 -4.06 14.43 -2.60
CA LEU A 40 -4.86 13.60 -3.51
C LEU A 40 -6.30 13.45 -3.03
N LEU A 41 -6.49 13.26 -1.72
CA LEU A 41 -7.81 13.18 -1.10
C LEU A 41 -8.57 14.52 -1.23
N GLN A 42 -7.92 15.65 -0.98
CA GLN A 42 -8.54 16.97 -1.13
C GLN A 42 -8.95 17.25 -2.59
N GLU A 43 -8.09 16.96 -3.57
CA GLU A 43 -8.39 17.16 -4.98
C GLU A 43 -9.57 16.29 -5.45
N SER A 44 -9.57 15.02 -5.07
CA SER A 44 -10.68 14.11 -5.38
C SER A 44 -11.98 14.51 -4.66
N LYS A 45 -11.91 15.04 -3.43
CA LYS A 45 -13.07 15.60 -2.73
C LYS A 45 -13.67 16.79 -3.47
N LEU A 46 -12.84 17.70 -3.99
CA LEU A 46 -13.29 18.80 -4.83
C LEU A 46 -13.88 18.30 -6.16
N ALA A 47 -13.28 17.26 -6.75
CA ALA A 47 -13.82 16.60 -7.92
C ALA A 47 -15.21 16.00 -7.67
N PHE A 48 -15.45 15.33 -6.54
CA PHE A 48 -16.78 14.83 -6.16
C PHE A 48 -17.81 15.95 -6.03
N LYS A 49 -17.45 17.08 -5.39
CA LYS A 49 -18.34 18.25 -5.29
C LYS A 49 -18.70 18.82 -6.67
N ARG A 50 -17.71 18.97 -7.56
CA ARG A 50 -17.95 19.42 -8.95
C ARG A 50 -18.81 18.42 -9.72
N CYS A 51 -18.55 17.13 -9.55
CA CYS A 51 -19.31 16.05 -10.15
C CYS A 51 -20.79 16.12 -9.75
N GLN A 52 -21.07 16.35 -8.47
CA GLN A 52 -22.43 16.53 -7.95
C GLN A 52 -23.15 17.76 -8.55
N LEU A 53 -22.44 18.87 -8.74
CA LEU A 53 -23.03 20.11 -9.24
C LEU A 53 -23.23 20.14 -10.76
N LEU A 54 -22.34 19.48 -11.52
CA LEU A 54 -22.26 19.62 -12.97
C LEU A 54 -22.74 18.39 -13.75
N SER A 55 -22.79 17.21 -13.12
CA SER A 55 -23.26 16.00 -13.80
C SER A 55 -24.78 15.95 -13.86
N ARG A 56 -25.30 15.35 -14.94
CA ARG A 56 -26.71 14.96 -15.02
C ARG A 56 -26.98 13.84 -14.01
N GLN A 57 -28.21 13.79 -13.49
CA GLN A 57 -28.57 12.80 -12.47
C GLN A 57 -28.38 11.33 -12.93
N SER A 58 -28.56 11.05 -14.23
CA SER A 58 -28.32 9.73 -14.83
C SER A 58 -26.85 9.34 -14.85
N ASP A 59 -25.95 10.32 -15.02
CA ASP A 59 -24.54 10.10 -15.28
C ASP A 59 -23.70 10.29 -14.01
N LEU A 60 -24.25 10.99 -13.02
CA LEU A 60 -23.62 11.30 -11.73
C LEU A 60 -22.95 10.08 -11.07
N PRO A 61 -23.60 8.90 -10.95
CA PRO A 61 -22.99 7.76 -10.29
C PRO A 61 -21.80 7.21 -11.08
N GLY A 62 -21.90 7.17 -12.41
CA GLY A 62 -20.82 6.70 -13.29
C GLY A 62 -19.61 7.64 -13.27
N ASN A 63 -19.84 8.95 -13.26
CA ASN A 63 -18.78 9.94 -13.17
C ASN A 63 -18.10 9.92 -11.78
N ALA A 64 -18.87 9.76 -10.71
CA ALA A 64 -18.32 9.61 -9.36
C ALA A 64 -17.46 8.35 -9.23
N VAL A 65 -17.88 7.23 -9.82
CA VAL A 65 -17.08 6.00 -9.86
C VAL A 65 -15.75 6.24 -10.57
N GLN A 66 -15.73 6.94 -11.71
CA GLN A 66 -14.47 7.23 -12.42
C GLN A 66 -13.49 8.07 -11.58
N ILE A 67 -13.99 9.06 -10.83
CA ILE A 67 -13.17 9.86 -9.91
C ILE A 67 -12.58 8.97 -8.80
N LEU A 68 -13.40 8.07 -8.23
CA LEU A 68 -12.93 7.09 -7.26
C LEU A 68 -11.84 6.20 -7.85
N GLU A 69 -12.03 5.69 -9.07
CA GLU A 69 -11.07 4.79 -9.70
C GLU A 69 -9.72 5.47 -9.91
N SER A 70 -9.71 6.73 -10.35
CA SER A 70 -8.47 7.52 -10.42
C SER A 70 -7.84 7.70 -9.05
N LEU A 71 -8.62 8.05 -8.02
CA LEU A 71 -8.11 8.19 -6.65
C LEU A 71 -7.49 6.89 -6.15
N LEU A 72 -8.19 5.77 -6.28
CA LEU A 72 -7.70 4.46 -5.82
C LEU A 72 -6.44 4.04 -6.58
N HIS A 73 -6.37 4.30 -7.88
CA HIS A 73 -5.18 3.97 -8.65
C HIS A 73 -3.96 4.76 -8.17
N TYR A 74 -4.05 6.09 -8.08
CA TYR A 74 -2.88 6.90 -7.70
C TYR A 74 -2.55 6.85 -6.20
N LEU A 75 -3.55 6.81 -5.33
CA LEU A 75 -3.32 6.77 -3.88
C LEU A 75 -2.98 5.35 -3.40
N MET A 76 -3.77 4.35 -3.78
CA MET A 76 -3.60 3.01 -3.20
C MET A 76 -2.57 2.19 -3.97
N LEU A 77 -2.57 2.20 -5.31
CA LEU A 77 -1.62 1.39 -6.09
C LEU A 77 -0.27 2.09 -6.27
N GLU A 78 -0.26 3.28 -6.86
CA GLU A 78 1.02 3.94 -7.20
C GLU A 78 1.78 4.49 -5.99
N HIS A 79 1.06 4.85 -4.92
CA HIS A 79 1.68 5.44 -3.72
C HIS A 79 1.80 4.43 -2.57
N VAL A 80 0.67 3.92 -2.04
CA VAL A 80 0.71 3.03 -0.87
C VAL A 80 1.28 1.65 -1.20
N ASP A 81 0.76 0.97 -2.22
CA ASP A 81 1.16 -0.40 -2.55
C ASP A 81 2.65 -0.47 -2.94
N TYR A 82 3.11 0.49 -3.74
CA TYR A 82 4.52 0.64 -4.08
C TYR A 82 5.42 0.84 -2.85
N ALA A 83 5.04 1.74 -1.94
CA ALA A 83 5.81 1.99 -0.73
C ALA A 83 5.87 0.75 0.19
N LEU A 84 4.79 -0.03 0.27
CA LEU A 84 4.77 -1.30 1.01
C LEU A 84 5.69 -2.35 0.39
N ASP A 85 5.72 -2.46 -0.94
CA ASP A 85 6.62 -3.39 -1.61
C ASP A 85 8.10 -3.05 -1.37
N LEU A 86 8.44 -1.76 -1.32
CA LEU A 86 9.78 -1.31 -0.91
C LEU A 86 10.04 -1.57 0.57
N GLY A 87 9.08 -1.24 1.44
CA GLY A 87 9.20 -1.45 2.89
C GLY A 87 9.42 -2.91 3.25
N LEU A 88 8.73 -3.84 2.59
CA LEU A 88 8.89 -5.29 2.76
C LEU A 88 10.26 -5.82 2.34
N GLN A 89 10.90 -5.19 1.35
CA GLN A 89 12.27 -5.53 0.95
C GLN A 89 13.30 -5.03 1.97
N CYS A 90 12.96 -3.98 2.73
CA CYS A 90 13.81 -3.43 3.78
C CYS A 90 13.75 -4.23 5.08
N VAL A 91 12.71 -5.05 5.31
CA VAL A 91 12.62 -5.88 6.53
C VAL A 91 13.62 -7.03 6.46
N PRO A 92 14.65 -7.04 7.34
CA PRO A 92 15.65 -8.10 7.34
C PRO A 92 15.04 -9.43 7.78
N ILE A 93 15.52 -10.53 7.22
CA ILE A 93 15.16 -11.88 7.69
C ILE A 93 15.73 -12.02 9.10
N PRO A 94 14.96 -12.52 10.09
CA PRO A 94 15.41 -12.61 11.47
C PRO A 94 16.68 -13.48 11.58
N GLU A 95 17.82 -12.82 11.78
CA GLU A 95 19.07 -13.45 12.17
C GLU A 95 19.20 -13.40 13.69
N THR A 96 19.67 -14.50 14.30
CA THR A 96 19.68 -14.71 15.76
C THR A 96 20.46 -13.70 16.61
N LYS A 97 21.05 -12.64 16.03
CA LYS A 97 21.95 -11.70 16.72
C LYS A 97 21.81 -10.22 16.33
N THR A 98 20.86 -9.83 15.48
CA THR A 98 20.65 -8.42 15.11
C THR A 98 19.49 -7.81 15.91
N GLN A 99 19.61 -6.52 16.25
CA GLN A 99 18.53 -5.80 16.93
C GLN A 99 17.33 -5.67 15.98
N PRO A 100 16.09 -5.94 16.44
CA PRO A 100 14.90 -5.79 15.61
C PRO A 100 14.77 -4.34 15.15
N GLN A 101 14.51 -4.16 13.85
CA GLN A 101 14.31 -2.84 13.27
C GLN A 101 12.85 -2.44 13.44
N ILE A 102 12.61 -1.25 14.01
CA ILE A 102 11.25 -0.74 14.26
C ILE A 102 10.65 0.01 13.06
N TYR A 103 11.42 0.17 11.98
CA TYR A 103 11.04 0.90 10.75
C TYR A 103 9.67 0.47 10.21
N PHE A 104 9.38 -0.84 10.20
CA PHE A 104 8.13 -1.34 9.64
C PHE A 104 6.90 -0.90 10.46
N PHE A 105 7.05 -0.59 11.75
CA PHE A 105 5.96 -0.02 12.54
C PHE A 105 5.60 1.40 12.07
N ASP A 106 6.57 2.21 11.64
CA ASP A 106 6.32 3.54 11.08
C ASP A 106 5.57 3.43 9.74
N VAL A 107 5.94 2.46 8.90
CA VAL A 107 5.23 2.13 7.65
C VAL A 107 3.79 1.74 7.94
N VAL A 108 3.57 0.84 8.91
CA VAL A 108 2.22 0.40 9.33
C VAL A 108 1.40 1.59 9.86
N GLN A 109 1.99 2.45 10.69
CA GLN A 109 1.33 3.62 11.25
C GLN A 109 0.86 4.56 10.14
N GLN A 110 1.75 4.94 9.22
CA GLN A 110 1.46 5.87 8.14
C GLN A 110 0.45 5.30 7.14
N CYS A 111 0.58 4.01 6.79
CA CYS A 111 -0.36 3.32 5.92
C CYS A 111 -1.79 3.34 6.51
N ASN A 112 -1.92 3.02 7.80
CA ASN A 112 -3.22 3.05 8.49
C ASN A 112 -3.83 4.45 8.53
N ALA A 113 -3.01 5.50 8.75
CA ALA A 113 -3.48 6.88 8.69
C ALA A 113 -4.09 7.22 7.33
N ILE A 114 -3.41 6.84 6.24
CA ILE A 114 -3.89 7.04 4.86
C ILE A 114 -5.18 6.26 4.60
N VAL A 115 -5.24 4.99 5.01
CA VAL A 115 -6.44 4.15 4.86
C VAL A 115 -7.63 4.77 5.59
N HIS A 116 -7.47 5.21 6.83
CA HIS A 116 -8.55 5.86 7.57
C HIS A 116 -9.04 7.14 6.91
N LEU A 117 -8.15 7.95 6.35
CA LEU A 117 -8.53 9.15 5.61
C LEU A 117 -9.30 8.81 4.33
N LEU A 118 -8.86 7.79 3.59
CA LEU A 118 -9.56 7.28 2.42
C LEU A 118 -10.97 6.77 2.78
N GLU A 119 -11.08 5.97 3.83
CA GLU A 119 -12.37 5.44 4.29
C GLU A 119 -13.34 6.55 4.68
N LYS A 120 -12.86 7.54 5.41
CA LYS A 120 -13.65 8.71 5.77
C LYS A 120 -14.16 9.44 4.53
N GLN A 121 -13.28 9.71 3.57
CA GLN A 121 -13.69 10.37 2.33
C GLN A 121 -14.68 9.53 1.50
N PHE A 122 -14.46 8.22 1.43
CA PHE A 122 -15.36 7.30 0.74
C PHE A 122 -16.78 7.40 1.32
N ASN A 123 -16.92 7.33 2.64
CA ASN A 123 -18.21 7.42 3.32
C ASN A 123 -18.83 8.82 3.24
N ASP A 124 -18.03 9.88 3.42
CA ASP A 124 -18.53 11.25 3.48
C ASP A 124 -18.88 11.83 2.10
N SER A 125 -18.12 11.45 1.06
CA SER A 125 -18.18 12.10 -0.25
C SER A 125 -18.70 11.21 -1.37
N LEU A 126 -18.30 9.93 -1.42
CA LEU A 126 -18.71 9.04 -2.51
C LEU A 126 -20.04 8.34 -2.23
N VAL A 127 -20.19 7.72 -1.05
CA VAL A 127 -21.39 6.93 -0.71
C VAL A 127 -22.69 7.71 -0.98
N PRO A 128 -22.84 9.00 -0.59
CA PRO A 128 -24.05 9.77 -0.89
C PRO A 128 -24.37 9.90 -2.38
N LEU A 129 -23.37 9.80 -3.26
CA LEU A 129 -23.53 9.93 -4.72
C LEU A 129 -23.95 8.62 -5.40
N VAL A 130 -23.68 7.47 -4.77
CA VAL A 130 -23.85 6.15 -5.41
C VAL A 130 -24.79 5.21 -4.65
N VAL A 131 -25.14 5.49 -3.38
CA VAL A 131 -25.88 4.56 -2.49
C VAL A 131 -27.20 4.06 -3.06
N SER A 132 -27.93 4.88 -3.82
CA SER A 132 -29.22 4.53 -4.42
C SER A 132 -29.09 3.83 -5.78
N THR A 133 -27.89 3.40 -6.16
CA THR A 133 -27.57 2.92 -7.50
C THR A 133 -26.89 1.56 -7.43
N PRO A 134 -26.95 0.74 -8.50
CA PRO A 134 -26.27 -0.55 -8.52
C PRO A 134 -24.75 -0.43 -8.37
N LYS A 135 -24.17 0.76 -8.63
CA LYS A 135 -22.73 1.03 -8.50
C LYS A 135 -22.22 1.01 -7.06
N HIS A 136 -23.10 1.15 -6.07
CA HIS A 136 -22.71 1.14 -4.67
C HIS A 136 -21.97 -0.16 -4.29
N GLY A 137 -22.50 -1.31 -4.70
CA GLY A 137 -21.90 -2.62 -4.43
C GLY A 137 -20.52 -2.76 -5.07
N ASP A 138 -20.40 -2.37 -6.34
CA ASP A 138 -19.14 -2.40 -7.09
C ASP A 138 -18.05 -1.56 -6.41
N CYS A 139 -18.39 -0.34 -5.96
CA CYS A 139 -17.46 0.55 -5.24
C CYS A 139 -16.98 -0.07 -3.92
N LEU A 140 -17.90 -0.65 -3.14
CA LEU A 140 -17.56 -1.30 -1.88
C LEU A 140 -16.65 -2.49 -2.09
N GLN A 141 -16.97 -3.35 -3.06
CA GLN A 141 -16.17 -4.52 -3.39
C GLN A 141 -14.77 -4.13 -3.86
N LYS A 142 -14.66 -3.12 -4.73
CA LYS A 142 -13.37 -2.64 -5.24
C LYS A 142 -12.49 -2.05 -4.13
N LYS A 143 -13.09 -1.23 -3.25
CA LYS A 143 -12.39 -0.72 -2.06
C LYS A 143 -11.90 -1.87 -1.17
N LYS A 144 -12.81 -2.80 -0.85
CA LYS A 144 -12.51 -3.95 0.02
C LYS A 144 -11.35 -4.79 -0.53
N TYR A 145 -11.39 -5.15 -1.81
CA TYR A 145 -10.34 -5.93 -2.46
C TYR A 145 -8.96 -5.27 -2.39
N LEU A 146 -8.88 -3.94 -2.54
CA LEU A 146 -7.62 -3.21 -2.40
C LEU A 146 -7.13 -3.19 -0.96
N LEU A 147 -8.02 -2.93 0.01
CA LEU A 147 -7.66 -2.92 1.43
C LEU A 147 -7.17 -4.28 1.92
N GLU A 148 -7.81 -5.37 1.48
CA GLU A 148 -7.36 -6.74 1.79
C GLU A 148 -5.94 -7.02 1.26
N GLN A 149 -5.59 -6.53 0.07
CA GLN A 149 -4.22 -6.67 -0.45
C GLN A 149 -3.18 -5.92 0.37
N ILE A 150 -3.53 -4.70 0.78
CA ILE A 150 -2.66 -3.89 1.65
C ILE A 150 -2.49 -4.56 3.01
N GLU A 151 -3.58 -5.04 3.61
CA GLU A 151 -3.57 -5.74 4.91
C GLU A 151 -2.68 -6.99 4.86
N MET A 152 -2.79 -7.82 3.81
CA MET A 152 -1.90 -8.97 3.62
C MET A 152 -0.41 -8.60 3.56
N LYS A 153 -0.07 -7.46 2.93
CA LYS A 153 1.31 -6.98 2.87
C LYS A 153 1.80 -6.48 4.24
N LEU A 154 0.95 -5.78 4.98
CA LEU A 154 1.26 -5.34 6.34
C LEU A 154 1.47 -6.53 7.27
N ASP A 155 0.59 -7.53 7.24
CA ASP A 155 0.72 -8.76 8.03
C ASP A 155 2.04 -9.48 7.71
N THR A 156 2.36 -9.62 6.42
CA THR A 156 3.61 -10.24 5.98
C THR A 156 4.85 -9.53 6.52
N GLY A 157 4.82 -8.19 6.60
CA GLY A 157 5.97 -7.43 7.10
C GLY A 157 6.04 -7.38 8.62
N LEU A 158 4.91 -7.52 9.32
CA LEU A 158 4.85 -7.65 10.78
C LEU A 158 5.28 -9.04 11.27
N ASP A 159 5.02 -10.08 10.49
CA ASP A 159 5.43 -11.46 10.79
C ASP A 159 6.95 -11.71 10.63
N ARG A 160 7.64 -10.85 9.87
CA ARG A 160 9.08 -10.92 9.63
C ARG A 160 9.89 -10.27 10.75
#